data_AF-A0A8B3DP92-F1
#
_entry.id   AF-A0A8B3DP92-F1
#
_cell.length_a   1.000
_cell.length_b   1.000
_cell.length_c   1.000
_cell.angle_alpha   90.00
_cell.angle_beta   90.00
_cell.angle_gamma   90.00
#
_symmetry.space_group_name_H-M   'P 1'
#
loop_
_entity.id
_entity.type
_entity.pdbx_description
1 polymer ?
#
loop_
_entity_poly.entity_id
_entity_poly.type
_entity_poly.pdbx_seq_one_letter_code
_entity_poly.pdbx_strand_id
1 'polypeptide(L)'
;MMNNIEIPVTYDALGRMRYHPDFHPNHGSPWKTTEQKYLIERYVLDGPEQVSFALGRTIHTVMAKACELRKLDLMPKPVKLKHHRRVQRSEGK
;
A
#
# COMPACT_ATOMS: atom_id res chain seq x y z
N MET A 1 8.33 -26.15 26.21
CA MET A 1 7.24 -25.15 26.21
C MET A 1 7.74 -23.99 25.38
N MET A 2 7.12 -23.72 24.22
CA MET A 2 7.48 -22.54 23.43
C MET A 2 6.85 -21.32 24.10
N ASN A 3 7.67 -20.40 24.58
CA ASN A 3 7.20 -19.14 25.11
C ASN A 3 6.55 -18.36 23.96
N ASN A 4 5.21 -18.24 23.98
CA ASN A 4 4.49 -17.31 23.12
C ASN A 4 4.81 -15.89 23.63
N ILE A 5 5.89 -15.31 23.11
CA ILE A 5 6.19 -13.89 23.33
C ILE A 5 5.27 -13.12 22.39
N GLU A 6 4.18 -12.57 22.93
CA GLU A 6 3.30 -11.68 22.18
C GLU A 6 4.07 -10.41 21.84
N ILE A 7 4.31 -10.21 20.54
CA ILE A 7 4.91 -8.98 20.04
C ILE A 7 3.79 -7.94 19.95
N PRO A 8 3.93 -6.76 20.59
CA PRO A 8 2.89 -5.75 20.50
C PRO A 8 2.86 -5.13 19.09
N VAL A 9 1.66 -4.93 18.56
CA VAL A 9 1.47 -4.14 17.34
C VAL A 9 1.85 -2.70 17.61
N THR A 10 2.62 -2.10 16.70
CA THR A 10 3.01 -0.69 16.76
C THR A 10 2.68 0.02 15.47
N TYR A 11 2.54 1.34 15.54
CA TYR A 11 2.13 2.18 14.43
C TYR A 11 3.14 3.31 14.19
N ASP A 12 3.18 3.83 12.98
CA ASP A 12 3.89 5.08 12.68
C ASP A 12 3.03 6.32 12.97
N ALA A 13 3.60 7.50 12.76
CA ALA A 13 2.91 8.78 13.01
C ALA A 13 1.68 9.00 12.10
N LEU A 14 1.52 8.21 11.03
CA LEU A 14 0.37 8.26 10.13
C LEU A 14 -0.66 7.17 10.45
N GLY A 15 -0.47 6.42 11.55
CA GLY A 15 -1.36 5.32 11.95
C GLY A 15 -1.18 4.04 11.15
N ARG A 16 -0.10 3.90 10.35
CA ARG A 16 0.15 2.67 9.59
C ARG A 16 0.86 1.65 10.46
N MET A 17 0.41 0.39 10.39
CA MET A 17 1.05 -0.71 11.12
C MET A 17 2.52 -0.84 10.70
N ARG A 18 3.42 -0.87 11.69
CA ARG A 18 4.83 -1.22 11.48
C ARG A 18 4.96 -2.72 11.21
N TYR A 19 6.15 -3.16 10.83
CA TYR A 19 6.41 -4.58 10.66
C TYR A 19 6.00 -5.37 11.91
N HIS A 20 5.34 -6.50 11.67
CA HIS A 20 4.87 -7.44 12.68
C HIS A 20 4.88 -8.81 12.03
N PRO A 21 5.58 -9.82 12.60
CA PRO A 21 5.77 -11.10 11.93
C PRO A 21 4.45 -11.80 11.59
N ASP A 22 3.45 -11.73 12.48
CA ASP A 22 2.16 -12.42 12.28
C ASP A 22 1.31 -11.82 11.15
N PHE A 23 1.43 -10.50 10.92
CA PHE A 23 0.67 -9.79 9.88
C PHE A 23 1.46 -9.62 8.58
N HIS A 24 2.79 -9.77 8.64
CA HIS A 24 3.68 -9.52 7.51
C HIS A 24 4.59 -10.72 7.17
N PRO A 25 4.04 -11.93 6.97
CA PRO A 25 4.83 -13.14 6.71
C PRO A 25 5.66 -13.08 5.42
N ASN A 26 5.28 -12.21 4.45
CA ASN A 26 5.98 -12.03 3.18
C ASN A 26 6.93 -10.81 3.20
N HIS A 27 7.32 -10.32 4.38
CA HIS A 27 8.28 -9.22 4.49
C HIS A 27 9.66 -9.65 3.95
N GLY A 28 10.29 -8.80 3.14
CA GLY A 28 11.58 -9.08 2.51
C GLY A 28 11.55 -10.13 1.39
N SER A 29 10.45 -10.87 1.20
CA SER A 29 10.34 -11.85 0.13
C SER A 29 10.18 -11.19 -1.25
N PRO A 30 10.72 -11.79 -2.34
CA PRO A 30 10.53 -11.30 -3.70
C PRO A 30 9.04 -11.19 -4.08
N TRP A 31 8.69 -10.23 -4.93
CA TRP A 31 7.32 -10.04 -5.42
C TRP A 31 6.97 -11.09 -6.47
N LYS A 32 5.96 -11.91 -6.19
CA LYS A 32 5.43 -12.87 -7.17
C LYS A 32 4.56 -12.13 -8.20
N THR A 33 4.48 -12.67 -9.41
CA THR A 33 3.62 -12.10 -10.47
C THR A 33 2.15 -12.06 -10.06
N THR A 34 1.68 -13.08 -9.32
CA THR A 34 0.31 -13.15 -8.80
C THR A 34 0.02 -12.07 -7.76
N GLU A 35 0.97 -11.76 -6.87
CA GLU A 35 0.85 -10.69 -5.88
C GLU A 35 0.82 -9.31 -6.55
N GLN A 36 1.65 -9.11 -7.59
CA GLN A 36 1.66 -7.87 -8.36
C GLN A 36 0.33 -7.67 -9.09
N LYS A 37 -0.21 -8.73 -9.71
CA LYS A 37 -1.52 -8.70 -10.35
C LYS A 37 -2.62 -8.34 -9.35
N TYR A 38 -2.64 -9.00 -8.18
CA TYR A 38 -3.58 -8.68 -7.11
C TYR A 38 -3.47 -7.22 -6.66
N LEU A 39 -2.25 -6.72 -6.48
CA LEU A 39 -2.01 -5.32 -6.10
C LEU A 39 -2.58 -4.37 -7.15
N ILE A 40 -2.35 -4.60 -8.44
CA ILE A 40 -2.87 -3.75 -9.52
C ILE A 40 -4.40 -3.70 -9.50
N GLU A 41 -5.04 -4.86 -9.33
CA GLU A 41 -6.50 -5.00 -9.37
C GLU A 41 -7.19 -4.41 -8.13
N ARG A 42 -6.59 -4.57 -6.94
CA ARG A 42 -7.27 -4.26 -5.67
C ARG A 42 -6.87 -2.94 -5.04
N TYR A 43 -5.69 -2.39 -5.34
CA TYR A 43 -5.17 -1.23 -4.62
C TYR A 43 -6.06 0.01 -4.70
N VAL A 44 -6.71 0.26 -5.85
CA VAL A 44 -7.63 1.41 -5.98
C VAL A 44 -8.95 1.18 -5.26
N LEU A 45 -9.40 -0.08 -5.18
CA LEU A 45 -10.68 -0.46 -4.60
C LEU A 45 -10.61 -0.55 -3.08
N ASP A 46 -9.59 -1.22 -2.56
CA ASP A 46 -9.46 -1.56 -1.14
C ASP A 46 -8.50 -0.63 -0.39
N GLY A 47 -7.59 0.03 -1.11
CA GLY A 47 -6.54 0.83 -0.50
C GLY A 47 -5.32 0.02 -0.04
N PRO A 48 -4.26 0.73 0.39
CA PRO A 48 -2.96 0.11 0.67
C PRO A 48 -2.93 -0.72 1.96
N GLU A 49 -3.81 -0.45 2.93
CA GLU A 49 -3.88 -1.18 4.19
C GLU A 49 -4.49 -2.58 4.01
N GLN A 50 -5.66 -2.66 3.37
CA GLN A 50 -6.31 -3.93 3.07
C GLN A 50 -5.45 -4.80 2.14
N VAL A 51 -4.83 -4.21 1.12
CA VAL A 51 -3.88 -4.93 0.25
C VAL A 51 -2.64 -5.40 1.02
N SER A 52 -2.18 -4.64 2.03
CA SER A 52 -1.08 -5.02 2.90
C SER A 52 -1.40 -6.28 3.70
N PHE A 53 -2.59 -6.36 4.31
CA PHE A 53 -3.03 -7.57 5.00
C PHE A 53 -3.21 -8.75 4.05
N ALA A 54 -3.84 -8.55 2.89
CA ALA A 54 -4.06 -9.62 1.92
C ALA A 54 -2.76 -10.22 1.37
N LEU A 55 -1.72 -9.39 1.20
CA LEU A 55 -0.42 -9.83 0.68
C LEU A 55 0.57 -10.21 1.78
N GLY A 56 0.24 -10.02 3.05
CA GLY A 56 1.16 -10.26 4.16
C GLY A 56 2.44 -9.41 4.06
N ARG A 57 2.31 -8.16 3.62
CA ARG A 57 3.42 -7.22 3.40
C ARG A 57 3.09 -5.90 4.07
N THR A 58 4.08 -5.11 4.48
CA THR A 58 3.79 -3.84 5.17
C THR A 58 3.14 -2.83 4.22
N ILE A 59 2.28 -1.97 4.76
CA ILE A 59 1.61 -0.89 4.00
C ILE A 59 2.63 -0.08 3.20
N HIS A 60 3.78 0.22 3.80
CA HIS A 60 4.86 0.95 3.14
C HIS A 60 5.39 0.22 1.88
N THR A 61 5.66 -1.08 1.97
CA THR A 61 6.14 -1.87 0.83
C THR A 61 5.10 -1.99 -0.29
N VAL A 62 3.82 -2.09 0.07
CA VAL A 62 2.70 -2.09 -0.89
C VAL A 62 2.61 -0.75 -1.62
N MET A 63 2.68 0.38 -0.90
CA MET A 63 2.70 1.71 -1.50
C MET A 63 3.91 1.92 -2.42
N ALA A 64 5.09 1.47 -2.00
CA ALA A 64 6.32 1.56 -2.79
C ALA A 64 6.20 0.76 -4.09
N LYS A 65 5.70 -0.48 -4.03
CA LYS A 65 5.51 -1.31 -5.22
C LYS A 65 4.45 -0.73 -6.17
N ALA A 66 3.34 -0.20 -5.64
CA ALA A 66 2.35 0.50 -6.46
C ALA A 66 2.94 1.72 -7.18
N CYS A 67 3.84 2.46 -6.51
CA CYS A 67 4.56 3.58 -7.13
C CYS A 67 5.47 3.11 -8.28
N GLU A 68 6.23 2.02 -8.08
CA GLU A 68 7.06 1.39 -9.11
C GLU A 68 6.22 0.95 -10.32
N LEU A 69 5.14 0.21 -10.09
CA LEU A 69 4.25 -0.30 -11.15
C LEU A 69 3.62 0.84 -11.96
N ARG A 70 3.27 1.97 -11.32
CA ARG A 70 2.79 3.18 -12.01
C ARG A 70 3.84 3.87 -12.85
N LYS A 71 5.12 3.80 -12.46
CA LYS A 71 6.23 4.32 -13.28
C LYS A 71 6.45 3.46 -14.52
N LEU A 72 6.22 2.16 -14.39
CA LEU A 72 6.28 1.18 -15.49
C LEU A 72 5.01 1.13 -16.34
N ASP A 73 4.02 1.99 -16.06
CA ASP A 73 2.72 2.02 -16.75
C ASP A 73 1.90 0.71 -16.64
N LEU A 74 2.24 -0.15 -15.68
CA LEU A 74 1.51 -1.40 -15.40
C LEU A 74 0.31 -1.21 -14.46
N MET A 75 0.20 -0.03 -13.85
CA MET A 75 -0.86 0.32 -12.92
C MET A 75 -1.36 1.73 -13.21
N PRO A 76 -2.68 2.00 -13.16
CA PRO A 76 -3.21 3.34 -13.39
C PRO A 76 -2.64 4.35 -12.37
N LYS A 77 -2.27 5.51 -12.90
CA LYS A 77 -1.85 6.66 -12.09
C LYS A 77 -3.06 7.18 -11.30
N PRO A 78 -2.87 7.58 -10.03
CA PRO A 78 -3.95 8.16 -9.25
C PRO A 78 -4.46 9.43 -9.92
N VAL A 79 -5.78 9.65 -9.88
CA VAL A 79 -6.39 10.86 -10.42
C VAL A 79 -5.81 12.06 -9.66
N LYS A 80 -5.12 12.95 -10.38
CA LYS A 80 -4.57 14.17 -9.79
C LYS A 80 -5.71 15.14 -9.51
N LEU A 81 -6.03 15.35 -8.23
CA LEU A 81 -6.91 16.44 -7.86
C LEU A 81 -6.18 17.77 -8.07
N LYS A 82 -6.82 18.70 -8.79
CA LYS A 82 -6.34 20.08 -8.94
C LYS A 82 -6.50 20.79 -7.60
N HIS A 83 -5.45 20.80 -6.77
CA HIS A 83 -5.47 21.48 -5.47
C HIS A 83 -5.21 22.99 -5.57
N HIS A 84 -4.54 23.45 -6.63
CA HIS A 84 -4.14 24.84 -6.72
C HIS A 84 -5.36 25.74 -6.98
N ARG A 85 -5.65 26.65 -6.04
CA ARG A 85 -6.82 27.55 -6.04
C ARG A 85 -7.01 28.30 -7.37
N ARG A 86 -5.92 28.73 -8.04
CA ARG A 86 -5.99 29.41 -9.35
C ARG A 86 -6.54 28.52 -10.47
N VAL A 87 -6.26 27.22 -10.43
CA VAL A 87 -6.71 26.24 -11.42
C VAL A 87 -8.16 25.82 -11.15
N GLN A 88 -8.62 25.88 -9.90
CA GLN A 88 -10.02 25.62 -9.55
C GLN A 88 -10.97 26.72 -10.04
N ARG A 89 -10.52 27.98 -10.08
CA ARG A 89 -11.34 29.13 -10.51
C ARG A 89 -11.60 29.19 -12.03
N SER A 90 -10.78 28.54 -12.86
CA SER A 90 -10.89 28.63 -14.32
C SER A 90 -11.94 27.70 -14.93
N GLU A 91 -12.44 26.72 -14.16
CA GLU A 91 -13.38 25.68 -14.63
C GLU A 91 -14.82 25.93 -14.16
N GLY A 92 -15.04 26.96 -13.33
CA GLY A 92 -16.39 27.43 -13.00
C GLY A 92 -16.89 28.36 -14.10
N LYS A 93 -17.52 27.79 -15.13
CA LYS A 93 -18.30 28.55 -16.11
C LYS A 93 -19.74 28.04 -16.13
#